data_AF-A0A1G8QTC4-F1
#
_entry.id   AF-A0A1G8QTC4-F1
#
_cell.length_a   1.000
_cell.length_b   1.000
_cell.length_c   1.000
_cell.angle_alpha   90.00
_cell.angle_beta   90.00
_cell.angle_gamma   90.00
#
_symmetry.space_group_name_H-M   'P 1'
#
loop_
_entity.id
_entity.type
_entity.pdbx_description
1 polymer ?
#
loop_
_entity_poly.entity_id
_entity_poly.type
_entity_poly.pdbx_seq_one_letter_code
_entity_poly.pdbx_strand_id
1 'polypeptide(L)' 'MALTWPRVLGHWKLAELDLHQVFGVDVESGVLASRSARWLRDRLLDLTLTRGTRLERSLRPDKSTEPEEA' A
#
# COMPACT_ATOMS: atom_id res chain seq x y z
N MET A 1 9.31 0.18 -12.89
CA MET A 1 9.72 -0.52 -11.64
C MET A 1 8.63 -1.51 -11.25
N ALA A 2 9.00 -2.75 -10.90
CA ALA A 2 8.03 -3.75 -10.44
C ALA A 2 7.50 -3.41 -9.03
N LEU A 3 6.28 -3.87 -8.73
CA LEU A 3 5.70 -3.84 -7.39
C LEU A 3 6.41 -4.88 -6.52
N THR A 4 6.94 -4.48 -5.36
CA THR A 4 7.61 -5.40 -4.42
C THR A 4 7.10 -5.19 -2.99
N TRP A 5 7.12 -6.24 -2.18
CA TRP A 5 6.65 -6.19 -0.78
C TRP A 5 7.39 -5.15 0.07
N PRO A 6 8.73 -5.01 0.00
CA PRO A 6 9.42 -3.96 0.74
C PRO A 6 8.94 -2.55 0.39
N ARG A 7 8.60 -2.29 -0.88
CA ARG A 7 8.05 -0.98 -1.29
C ARG A 7 6.66 -0.75 -0.71
N VAL A 8 5.78 -1.75 -0.74
CA VAL A 8 4.43 -1.67 -0.15
C VAL A 8 4.52 -1.41 1.36
N LEU A 9 5.33 -2.20 2.06
CA LEU A 9 5.50 -2.08 3.51
C LEU A 9 6.26 -0.82 3.93
N GLY A 10 7.12 -0.27 3.06
CA GLY A 10 7.75 1.04 3.27
C GLY A 10 6.74 2.20 3.38
N HIS A 11 5.51 2.00 2.90
CA HIS A 11 4.41 2.96 3.01
C HIS A 11 3.32 2.50 4.00
N TRP A 12 3.69 1.73 5.04
CA TRP A 12 2.75 1.13 5.99
C TRP A 12 1.70 2.09 6.54
N LYS A 13 2.09 3.28 6.99
CA LYS A 13 1.16 4.31 7.51
C LYS A 13 0.07 4.69 6.49
N LEU A 14 0.39 4.74 5.20
CA LEU A 14 -0.61 5.02 4.15
C LEU A 14 -1.52 3.82 3.94
N ALA A 15 -0.96 2.61 3.98
CA ALA A 15 -1.72 1.38 3.89
C ALA A 15 -2.71 1.24 5.06
N GLU A 16 -2.33 1.56 6.29
CA GLU A 16 -3.23 1.54 7.47
C GLU A 16 -4.43 2.47 7.28
N LEU A 17 -4.20 3.71 6.85
CA LEU A 17 -5.26 4.69 6.61
C LEU A 17 -6.21 4.21 5.49
N ASP A 18 -5.65 3.64 4.44
CA ASP A 18 -6.45 3.11 3.33
C ASP A 18 -7.19 1.81 3.73
N LEU A 19 -6.61 0.94 4.57
CA LEU A 19 -7.28 -0.23 5.14
C LEU A 19 -8.51 0.19 5.95
N HIS A 20 -8.37 1.24 6.76
CA HIS A 20 -9.48 1.79 7.53
C HIS A 20 -10.53 2.41 6.62
N GLN A 21 -10.12 3.27 5.68
CA GLN A 21 -11.05 4.01 4.84
C GLN A 21 -11.78 3.13 3.80
N VAL A 22 -11.11 2.14 3.22
CA VAL A 22 -11.66 1.30 2.14
C VAL A 22 -12.40 0.09 2.69
N PHE A 23 -11.88 -0.54 3.75
CA PHE A 23 -12.42 -1.80 4.27
C PHE A 23 -12.98 -1.72 5.68
N GLY A 24 -12.90 -0.56 6.36
CA GLY A 24 -13.27 -0.44 7.76
C GLY A 24 -12.33 -1.22 8.70
N VAL A 25 -11.11 -1.52 8.26
CA VAL A 25 -10.14 -2.29 9.03
C VAL A 25 -9.28 -1.36 9.87
N ASP A 26 -9.47 -1.40 11.18
CA ASP A 26 -8.53 -0.82 12.14
C ASP A 26 -7.47 -1.85 12.52
N VAL A 27 -6.20 -1.59 12.17
CA VAL A 27 -5.08 -2.51 12.45
C VAL A 27 -4.76 -2.62 13.94
N GLU A 28 -5.08 -1.60 14.74
CA GLU A 28 -4.84 -1.56 16.19
C GLU A 28 -5.92 -2.31 16.98
N SER A 29 -7.01 -2.72 16.33
CA SER A 29 -8.09 -3.49 16.96
C SER A 29 -7.71 -4.93 17.37
N GLY A 30 -6.49 -5.37 17.06
CA GLY A 30 -6.05 -6.76 17.23
C GLY A 30 -6.42 -7.68 16.06
N VAL A 31 -7.05 -7.15 15.01
CA VAL A 31 -7.47 -7.91 13.83
C VAL A 31 -6.32 -8.71 13.19
N LEU A 32 -5.10 -8.16 13.20
CA LEU A 32 -3.92 -8.81 12.63
C LEU A 32 -3.52 -10.09 13.38
N ALA A 33 -3.82 -10.21 14.67
CA ALA A 33 -3.60 -11.44 15.44
C ALA A 33 -4.67 -12.51 15.16
N SER A 34 -5.88 -12.09 14.77
CA SER A 34 -7.03 -12.97 14.51
C SER A 34 -7.12 -13.50 13.08
N ARG A 35 -6.39 -12.89 12.13
CA ARG A 35 -6.45 -13.20 10.69
C ARG A 35 -5.12 -13.74 10.18
N SER A 36 -5.20 -14.48 9.07
CA SER A 36 -4.01 -15.03 8.44
C SER A 36 -3.20 -13.94 7.72
N ALA A 37 -1.89 -14.16 7.57
CA ALA A 37 -1.03 -13.29 6.78
C ALA A 37 -1.51 -13.16 5.32
N ARG A 38 -2.11 -14.23 4.77
CA ARG A 38 -2.73 -14.21 3.43
C ARG A 38 -3.84 -13.17 3.33
N TRP A 39 -4.69 -13.07 4.35
CA TRP A 39 -5.77 -12.08 4.37
C TRP A 39 -5.24 -10.65 4.29
N LEU A 40 -4.20 -10.32 5.06
CA LEU A 40 -3.57 -9.01 5.01
C LEU A 40 -2.93 -8.75 3.64
N ARG A 41 -2.21 -9.75 3.11
CA ARG A 41 -1.58 -9.70 1.79
C ARG A 41 -2.57 -9.33 0.69
N ASP A 42 -3.72 -10.01 0.66
CA ASP A 42 -4.74 -9.80 -0.37
C ASP A 42 -5.34 -8.39 -0.28
N ARG A 43 -5.56 -7.86 0.94
CA ARG A 43 -6.04 -6.48 1.14
C ARG A 43 -5.01 -5.43 0.73
N LEU A 44 -3.74 -5.62 1.07
CA LEU A 44 -2.68 -4.72 0.63
C LEU A 44 -2.56 -4.69 -0.89
N LEU A 45 -2.65 -5.85 -1.56
CA LEU A 45 -2.66 -5.92 -3.03
C LEU A 45 -3.85 -5.17 -3.62
N ASP A 46 -5.04 -5.36 -3.06
CA ASP A 46 -6.25 -4.68 -3.53
C ASP A 46 -6.13 -3.15 -3.41
N LEU A 47 -5.53 -2.66 -2.33
CA LEU A 47 -5.21 -1.23 -2.18
C LEU A 47 -4.26 -0.71 -3.26
N THR A 48 -3.28 -1.51 -3.72
CA THR A 48 -2.39 -1.10 -4.82
C THR A 48 -3.06 -1.06 -6.18
N LEU A 49 -4.20 -1.75 -6.35
CA LEU A 49 -4.98 -1.79 -7.59
C LEU A 49 -6.14 -0.79 -7.57
N THR A 50 -6.58 -0.39 -6.38
CA THR A 50 -7.69 0.56 -6.19
C THR A 50 -7.21 1.98 -6.47
N ARG A 51 -7.75 2.60 -7.53
CA ARG A 51 -7.38 3.97 -7.90
C ARG A 51 -7.75 4.96 -6.81
N GLY A 52 -6.82 5.87 -6.52
CA GLY A 52 -7.05 6.98 -5.60
C GLY A 52 -6.70 6.69 -4.14
N THR A 53 -6.38 5.44 -3.80
CA THR A 53 -5.77 5.13 -2.51
C THR A 53 -4.44 5.87 -2.38
N ARG A 54 -4.04 6.18 -1.15
CA ARG A 54 -2.76 6.82 -0.87
C ARG A 54 -1.62 5.86 -1.26
N LEU A 55 -1.78 4.58 -0.94
CA LEU A 55 -0.83 3.54 -1.26
C LEU A 55 -0.60 3.40 -2.78
N GLU A 56 -1.66 3.36 -3.57
CA GLU A 56 -1.55 3.29 -5.04
C GLU A 56 -0.80 4.49 -5.62
N ARG A 57 -1.13 5.71 -5.16
CA ARG A 57 -0.47 6.93 -5.61
C ARG A 57 1.02 6.96 -5.25
N SER A 58 1.39 6.53 -4.05
CA SER A 58 2.78 6.51 -3.58
C SER A 58 3.66 5.47 -4.28
N LEU A 59 3.06 4.42 -4.85
CA LEU A 59 3.81 3.36 -5.54
C LEU A 59 4.02 3.64 -7.03
N ARG A 60 3.30 4.61 -7.61
CA ARG A 60 3.50 5.04 -8.99
C ARG A 60 4.95 5.55 -9.18
N PRO A 61 5.61 5.19 -10.29
CA PRO A 61 6.93 5.72 -10.58
C PRO A 61 6.85 7.25 -10.72
N ASP A 62 7.78 7.94 -10.09
CA ASP A 62 7.98 9.37 -10.31
C ASP A 62 8.46 9.57 -11.77
N LYS A 63 7.91 10.57 -12.46
CA LYS A 63 8.35 10.91 -13.83
C LYS A 63 9.59 11.81 -13.84
N SER A 64 10.07 12.27 -12.68
CA SER A 64 11.10 13.32 -12.58
C SER A 64 12.56 12.83 -12.59
N THR A 65 12.91 11.83 -13.39
CA THR A 65 14.33 11.55 -13.67
C THR A 65 14.54 11.45 -15.17
N GLU A 66 14.27 12.55 -15.87
CA GLU A 66 14.99 12.82 -17.11
C GLU A 66 16.43 13.14 -16.72
N PRO A 67 17.45 12.46 -17.29
CA PRO A 67 18.83 12.92 -17.13
C PRO A 67 18.93 14.29 -17.79
N GLU A 68 19.29 15.30 -17.00
CA GLU A 68 19.77 16.58 -17.51
C GLU A 68 21.03 16.29 -18.32
N GLU A 69 20.88 16.20 -19.65
CA GLU A 69 21.99 16.10 -20.60
C GLU A 69 22.91 17.30 -20.38
N ALA A 70 24.13 17.01 -19.91
CA ALA A 70 25.24 17.96 -19.75
C ALA A 70 26.21 17.84 -20.92
#